data_AF-A0A2S5CJ94-F1
#
_entry.id   AF-A0A2S5CJ94-F1
#
_cell.length_a   1.000
_cell.length_b   1.000
_cell.length_c   1.000
_cell.angle_alpha   90.00
_cell.angle_beta   90.00
_cell.angle_gamma   90.00
#
_symmetry.space_group_name_H-M   'P 1'
#
loop_
_entity.id
_entity.type
_entity.pdbx_description
1 polymer ?
#
loop_
_entity_poly.entity_id
_entity_poly.type
_entity_poly.pdbx_seq_one_letter_code
_entity_poly.pdbx_strand_id
1 'polypeptide(L)'
;MKKSNLKLSQGVTLIELMIAVVIISILASIAYPSYRQHIMQAHRVDAQASLVSLSNLMEQQFTQSGSYANVNAPAASDYYLYIINSTNTSYVLSATPIPGSAQDGDTCGTLTLDNFGQKSADLATGCWGSL
;
A
#
# COMPACT_ATOMS: atom_id res chain seq x y z
N MET A 1 33.04 58.56 -17.82
CA MET A 1 31.71 58.56 -17.16
C MET A 1 31.16 57.13 -17.16
N LYS A 2 31.04 56.49 -16.00
CA LYS A 2 30.67 55.07 -15.86
C LYS A 2 29.18 55.00 -15.52
N LYS A 3 28.33 54.59 -16.46
CA LYS A 3 26.88 54.42 -16.23
C LYS A 3 26.66 53.21 -15.32
N SER A 4 26.30 53.44 -14.07
CA SER A 4 25.83 52.40 -13.15
C SER A 4 24.42 51.96 -13.57
N ASN A 5 24.30 50.72 -14.03
CA ASN A 5 22.99 50.10 -14.27
C ASN A 5 22.31 49.86 -12.91
N LEU A 6 21.31 50.68 -12.58
CA LEU A 6 20.40 50.44 -11.45
C LEU A 6 19.60 49.17 -11.76
N LYS A 7 19.92 48.06 -11.08
CA LYS A 7 19.06 46.87 -11.09
C LYS A 7 17.78 47.20 -10.31
N LEU A 8 16.64 47.21 -11.00
CA LEU A 8 15.33 47.24 -10.35
C LEU A 8 15.14 45.96 -9.55
N SER A 9 14.91 46.08 -8.24
CA SER A 9 14.52 44.95 -7.41
C SER A 9 13.09 44.57 -7.77
N GLN A 10 12.90 43.45 -8.46
CA GLN A 10 11.57 42.88 -8.73
C GLN A 10 11.16 42.07 -7.51
N GLY A 11 10.20 42.59 -6.74
CA GLY A 11 9.62 41.91 -5.59
C GLY A 11 8.27 41.27 -5.94
N VAL A 12 7.99 40.12 -5.33
CA VAL A 12 6.67 39.48 -5.38
C VAL A 12 5.70 40.28 -4.51
N THR A 13 4.49 40.53 -4.99
CA THR A 13 3.46 41.21 -4.19
C THR A 13 2.73 40.21 -3.28
N LEU A 14 2.18 40.69 -2.16
CA LEU A 14 1.41 39.83 -1.25
C LEU A 14 0.19 39.20 -1.96
N ILE A 15 -0.45 39.94 -2.87
CA ILE A 15 -1.59 39.43 -3.64
C ILE A 15 -1.17 38.34 -4.63
N GLU A 16 -0.01 38.46 -5.26
CA GLU A 16 0.53 37.45 -6.17
C GLU A 16 0.83 36.14 -5.43
N LEU A 17 1.37 36.24 -4.21
CA LEU A 17 1.58 35.06 -3.36
C LEU A 17 0.26 34.42 -2.93
N MET A 18 -0.77 35.21 -2.61
CA MET A 18 -2.10 34.68 -2.30
C MET A 18 -2.72 33.94 -3.48
N ILE A 19 -2.63 34.49 -4.69
CA ILE A 19 -3.12 33.84 -5.91
C ILE A 19 -2.35 32.53 -6.15
N ALA A 20 -1.02 32.55 -5.99
CA ALA A 20 -0.20 31.34 -6.15
C ALA A 20 -0.59 30.22 -5.18
N VAL A 21 -0.80 30.54 -3.89
CA VAL A 21 -1.23 29.57 -2.88
C VAL A 21 -2.62 29.01 -3.19
N VAL A 22 -3.56 29.85 -3.64
CA VAL A 22 -4.89 29.40 -4.05
C VAL A 22 -4.79 28.38 -5.19
N ILE A 23 -3.99 28.65 -6.22
CA ILE A 23 -3.80 27.72 -7.34
C ILE A 23 -3.19 26.39 -6.86
N ILE A 24 -2.14 26.45 -6.03
CA ILE A 24 -1.50 25.23 -5.48
C ILE A 24 -2.49 24.42 -4.65
N SER A 25 -3.34 25.07 -3.84
CA SER A 25 -4.33 24.36 -3.00
C SER A 25 -5.35 23.58 -3.84
N ILE A 26 -5.82 24.17 -4.95
CA ILE A 26 -6.75 23.51 -5.88
C ILE A 26 -6.07 22.29 -6.50
N LEU A 27 -4.84 22.42 -6.99
CA LEU A 27 -4.09 21.31 -7.59
C LEU A 27 -3.80 20.20 -6.57
N ALA A 28 -3.38 20.56 -5.36
CA ALA A 28 -3.07 19.62 -4.29
C ALA A 28 -4.29 18.78 -3.90
N SER A 29 -5.49 19.37 -3.90
CA SER A 29 -6.74 18.67 -3.54
C SER A 29 -7.06 17.48 -4.45
N ILE A 30 -6.59 17.49 -5.70
CA ILE A 30 -6.82 16.41 -6.69
C ILE A 30 -5.60 15.49 -6.75
N ALA A 31 -4.40 16.07 -6.78
CA ALA A 31 -3.16 15.31 -6.97
C ALA A 31 -2.83 14.42 -5.75
N TYR A 32 -3.03 14.93 -4.53
CA TYR A 32 -2.68 14.21 -3.32
C TYR A 32 -3.46 12.90 -3.11
N PRO A 33 -4.82 12.87 -3.18
CA PRO A 33 -5.56 11.62 -3.02
C PRO A 33 -5.25 10.61 -4.13
N SER A 34 -5.06 11.08 -5.38
CA SER A 34 -4.70 10.21 -6.50
C SER A 34 -3.34 9.54 -6.31
N TYR A 35 -2.33 10.30 -5.87
CA TYR A 35 -1.01 9.76 -5.57
C TYR A 35 -1.04 8.76 -4.40
N ARG A 36 -1.76 9.10 -3.32
CA ARG A 36 -1.96 8.19 -2.17
C ARG A 36 -2.55 6.85 -2.62
N GLN A 37 -3.57 6.88 -3.48
CA GLN A 37 -4.20 5.65 -3.97
C GLN A 37 -3.26 4.81 -4.84
N HIS A 38 -2.42 5.42 -5.68
CA HIS A 38 -1.42 4.70 -6.46
C HIS A 38 -0.39 3.99 -5.59
N ILE A 39 0.08 4.65 -4.53
CA ILE A 39 1.04 4.06 -3.59
C ILE A 39 0.40 2.91 -2.80
N MET A 40 -0.83 3.09 -2.31
CA MET A 40 -1.58 2.01 -1.65
C MET A 40 -1.80 0.80 -2.57
N GLN A 41 -2.08 1.03 -3.86
CA GLN A 41 -2.16 -0.03 -4.87
C GLN A 41 -0.84 -0.78 -5.03
N ALA A 42 0.29 -0.07 -5.09
CA ALA A 42 1.61 -0.70 -5.18
C ALA A 42 1.88 -1.60 -3.95
N HIS A 43 1.62 -1.09 -2.74
CA HIS A 43 1.78 -1.88 -1.52
C HIS A 43 0.84 -3.08 -1.44
N ARG A 44 -0.39 -2.99 -1.99
CA ARG A 44 -1.28 -4.14 -2.13
C ARG A 44 -0.67 -5.22 -3.03
N VAL A 45 -0.08 -4.85 -4.16
CA VAL A 45 0.59 -5.80 -5.06
C VAL A 45 1.74 -6.51 -4.35
N ASP A 46 2.55 -5.77 -3.58
CA ASP A 46 3.64 -6.36 -2.79
C ASP A 46 3.13 -7.34 -1.72
N ALA A 47 2.05 -6.99 -1.03
CA ALA A 47 1.41 -7.85 -0.04
C ALA A 47 0.81 -9.12 -0.69
N GLN A 48 0.16 -8.97 -1.85
CA GLN A 48 -0.37 -10.10 -2.62
C GLN A 48 0.73 -11.06 -3.07
N ALA A 49 1.85 -10.53 -3.56
CA ALA A 49 3.01 -11.33 -3.92
C ALA A 49 3.55 -12.10 -2.71
N SER A 50 3.59 -11.46 -1.53
CA SER A 50 4.01 -12.08 -0.28
C SER A 50 3.06 -13.20 0.16
N LEU A 51 1.74 -13.01 0.04
CA LEU A 51 0.75 -14.05 0.32
C LEU A 51 0.88 -15.26 -0.63
N VAL A 52 1.14 -15.02 -1.92
CA VAL A 52 1.35 -16.11 -2.91
C VAL A 52 2.67 -16.85 -2.65
N SER A 53 3.73 -16.14 -2.27
CA SER A 53 4.97 -16.77 -1.84
C SER A 53 4.73 -17.66 -0.61
N LEU A 54 3.96 -17.15 0.35
CA LEU A 54 3.63 -17.87 1.56
C LEU A 54 2.74 -19.09 1.29
N SER A 55 1.77 -19.02 0.38
CA SER A 55 0.97 -20.20 -0.01
C SER A 55 1.85 -21.30 -0.61
N ASN A 56 2.85 -20.94 -1.42
CA ASN A 56 3.82 -21.92 -1.94
C ASN A 56 4.61 -22.60 -0.81
N LEU A 57 5.00 -21.85 0.23
CA LEU A 57 5.65 -22.42 1.42
C LEU A 57 4.72 -23.37 2.19
N MET A 58 3.43 -23.03 2.30
CA MET A 58 2.43 -23.91 2.91
C MET A 58 2.33 -25.24 2.15
N GLU A 59 2.27 -25.22 0.81
CA GLU A 59 2.22 -26.44 0.00
C GLU A 59 3.50 -27.27 0.09
N GLN A 60 4.67 -26.62 0.16
CA GLN A 60 5.94 -27.31 0.39
C GLN A 60 5.98 -28.00 1.76
N GLN A 61 5.47 -27.34 2.80
CA GLN A 61 5.40 -27.92 4.15
C GLN A 61 4.45 -29.13 4.19
N PHE A 62 3.31 -29.04 3.53
CA PHE A 62 2.36 -30.16 3.44
C PHE A 62 2.95 -31.35 2.68
N THR A 63 3.69 -31.09 1.60
CA THR A 63 4.38 -32.15 0.84
C THR A 63 5.44 -32.87 1.68
N GLN A 64 6.12 -32.17 2.59
CA GLN A 64 7.19 -32.75 3.43
C GLN A 64 6.68 -33.46 4.68
N SER A 65 5.62 -32.93 5.31
CA SER A 65 5.18 -33.36 6.64
C SER A 65 3.75 -33.91 6.68
N GLY A 66 2.99 -33.80 5.60
CA GLY A 66 1.57 -34.14 5.55
C GLY A 66 0.68 -33.19 6.36
N SER A 67 1.20 -32.03 6.78
CA SER A 67 0.48 -31.04 7.60
C SER A 67 0.84 -29.61 7.20
N TYR A 68 -0.14 -28.69 7.25
CA TYR A 68 0.09 -27.24 7.12
C TYR A 68 0.48 -26.56 8.45
N ALA A 69 0.65 -27.33 9.53
CA ALA A 69 1.11 -26.80 10.81
C ALA A 69 2.60 -26.44 10.77
N ASN A 70 3.01 -25.58 11.71
CA ASN A 70 4.41 -25.19 11.96
C ASN A 70 5.07 -24.33 10.87
N VAL A 71 4.29 -23.64 10.05
CA VAL A 71 4.81 -22.55 9.21
C VAL A 71 4.74 -21.24 9.98
N ASN A 72 5.86 -20.53 10.07
CA ASN A 72 5.90 -19.22 10.71
C ASN A 72 5.51 -18.14 9.70
N ALA A 73 4.71 -17.17 10.17
CA ALA A 73 4.44 -15.97 9.40
C ALA A 73 5.76 -15.22 9.11
N PRO A 74 5.91 -14.61 7.92
CA PRO A 74 7.02 -13.72 7.67
C PRO A 74 6.95 -12.51 8.59
N ALA A 75 8.08 -11.80 8.75
CA ALA A 75 8.09 -10.53 9.45
C ALA A 75 7.10 -9.54 8.81
N ALA A 76 6.52 -8.67 9.63
CA ALA A 76 5.70 -7.57 9.13
C ALA A 76 6.54 -6.66 8.21
N SER A 77 5.88 -6.10 7.19
CA SER A 77 6.44 -4.98 6.43
C SER A 77 6.10 -3.66 7.12
N ASP A 78 6.51 -2.54 6.51
CA ASP A 78 6.13 -1.20 6.98
C ASP A 78 4.61 -0.93 6.85
N TYR A 79 3.89 -1.74 6.08
CA TYR A 79 2.50 -1.49 5.69
C TYR A 79 1.54 -2.62 6.07
N TYR A 80 2.03 -3.86 6.18
CA TYR A 80 1.20 -5.04 6.41
C TYR A 80 1.77 -5.96 7.49
N LEU A 81 0.88 -6.44 8.35
CA LEU A 81 1.12 -7.58 9.23
C LEU A 81 0.63 -8.87 8.56
N TYR A 82 1.48 -9.89 8.53
CA TYR A 82 1.14 -11.20 7.98
C TYR A 82 0.72 -12.16 9.09
N ILE A 83 -0.42 -12.84 8.90
CA ILE A 83 -0.98 -13.80 9.85
C ILE A 83 -1.24 -15.11 9.10
N ILE A 84 -0.87 -16.23 9.74
CA ILE A 84 -1.18 -17.58 9.27
C ILE A 84 -2.16 -18.20 10.26
N ASN A 85 -3.36 -18.52 9.79
CA ASN A 85 -4.30 -19.37 10.51
C ASN A 85 -4.32 -20.73 9.83
N SER A 86 -3.56 -21.70 10.34
CA SER A 86 -3.49 -23.04 9.77
C SER A 86 -3.94 -24.13 10.73
N THR A 87 -4.47 -25.21 10.15
CA THR A 87 -4.68 -26.50 10.78
C THR A 87 -3.75 -27.52 10.12
N ASN A 88 -3.93 -28.82 10.39
CA ASN A 88 -3.16 -29.83 9.65
C ASN A 88 -3.54 -29.89 8.16
N THR A 89 -4.78 -29.52 7.79
CA THR A 89 -5.31 -29.77 6.43
C THR A 89 -5.87 -28.54 5.73
N SER A 90 -5.85 -27.38 6.38
CA SER A 90 -6.32 -26.12 5.81
C SER A 90 -5.51 -24.95 6.30
N TYR A 91 -5.55 -23.85 5.56
CA TYR A 91 -5.00 -22.58 6.02
C TYR A 91 -5.74 -21.39 5.42
N VAL A 92 -5.65 -20.27 6.14
CA VAL A 92 -5.97 -18.94 5.65
C VAL A 92 -4.79 -18.03 5.97
N LEU A 93 -4.22 -17.43 4.93
CA LEU A 93 -3.18 -16.42 5.02
C LEU A 93 -3.84 -15.06 4.99
N SER A 94 -3.34 -14.12 5.78
CA SER A 94 -3.88 -12.76 5.85
C SER A 94 -2.77 -11.73 5.83
N ALA A 95 -2.95 -10.66 5.05
CA ALA A 95 -2.16 -9.45 5.10
C ALA A 95 -3.04 -8.31 5.58
N THR A 96 -2.82 -7.85 6.82
CA THR A 96 -3.63 -6.83 7.48
C THR A 96 -2.91 -5.48 7.45
N PRO A 97 -3.54 -4.40 6.95
CA PRO A 97 -2.94 -3.06 7.00
C PRO A 97 -2.57 -2.65 8.42
N ILE A 98 -1.39 -2.06 8.59
CA ILE A 98 -0.94 -1.57 9.89
C ILE A 98 -1.59 -0.20 10.17
N PRO A 99 -2.29 -0.01 11.31
CA PRO A 99 -2.84 1.29 11.69
C PRO A 99 -1.77 2.39 11.76
N GLY A 100 -2.06 3.57 11.21
CA GLY A 100 -1.12 4.68 11.14
C GLY A 100 -0.03 4.56 10.06
N SER A 101 0.02 3.47 9.30
CA SER A 101 0.90 3.35 8.13
C SER A 101 0.35 4.09 6.90
N ALA A 102 1.12 4.13 5.81
CA ALA A 102 0.61 4.66 4.53
C ALA A 102 -0.54 3.83 3.93
N GLN A 103 -0.74 2.60 4.42
CA GLN A 103 -1.84 1.72 4.04
C GLN A 103 -3.09 1.91 4.91
N ASP A 104 -3.03 2.76 5.94
CA ASP A 104 -4.17 3.06 6.78
C ASP A 104 -5.28 3.75 5.97
N GLY A 105 -6.51 3.28 6.14
CA GLY A 105 -7.67 3.70 5.35
C GLY A 105 -7.72 3.17 3.92
N ASP A 106 -6.89 2.17 3.55
CA ASP A 106 -7.03 1.49 2.26
C ASP A 106 -8.41 0.83 2.13
N THR A 107 -9.02 0.98 0.95
CA THR A 107 -10.40 0.53 0.70
C THR A 107 -10.56 -0.99 0.68
N CYS A 108 -9.49 -1.76 0.53
CA CYS A 108 -9.54 -3.21 0.49
C CYS A 108 -9.42 -3.88 1.85
N GLY A 109 -8.85 -3.20 2.84
CA GLY A 109 -8.62 -3.77 4.17
C GLY A 109 -7.70 -5.00 4.13
N THR A 110 -8.06 -6.05 4.86
CA THR A 110 -7.29 -7.29 4.99
C THR A 110 -7.39 -8.13 3.73
N LEU A 111 -6.25 -8.41 3.10
CA LEU A 111 -6.15 -9.33 1.97
C LEU A 111 -5.99 -10.76 2.48
N THR A 112 -6.68 -11.72 1.87
CA THR A 112 -6.66 -13.13 2.29
C THR A 112 -6.49 -14.10 1.13
N LEU A 113 -5.76 -15.19 1.39
CA LEU A 113 -5.54 -16.31 0.47
C LEU A 113 -5.67 -17.62 1.25
N ASP A 114 -6.55 -18.52 0.81
CA ASP A 114 -6.76 -19.82 1.45
C ASP A 114 -6.11 -21.00 0.70
N ASN A 115 -6.20 -22.20 1.29
CA ASN A 115 -5.66 -23.44 0.72
C ASN A 115 -6.37 -23.93 -0.55
N PHE A 116 -7.48 -23.31 -0.95
CA PHE A 116 -8.14 -23.57 -2.23
C PHE A 116 -7.74 -22.55 -3.31
N GLY A 117 -6.86 -21.60 -2.97
CA GLY A 117 -6.48 -20.50 -3.84
C GLY A 117 -7.53 -19.39 -3.90
N GLN A 118 -8.52 -19.38 -3.00
CA GLN A 118 -9.52 -18.32 -2.92
C GLN A 118 -8.87 -17.04 -2.41
N LYS A 119 -8.96 -16.01 -3.24
CA LYS A 119 -8.43 -14.67 -2.99
C LYS A 119 -9.57 -13.76 -2.60
N SER A 120 -9.47 -13.13 -1.43
CA SER A 120 -10.52 -12.23 -0.94
C SER A 120 -9.96 -11.01 -0.21
N ALA A 121 -10.80 -9.99 -0.05
CA ALA A 121 -10.55 -8.82 0.75
C ALA A 121 -11.81 -8.52 1.58
N ASP A 122 -11.65 -8.01 2.79
CA ASP A 122 -12.74 -7.88 3.76
C ASP A 122 -13.62 -6.64 3.56
N LEU A 123 -13.07 -5.54 3.00
CA LEU A 123 -13.78 -4.28 2.85
C LEU A 123 -14.24 -3.95 1.42
N ALA A 124 -13.68 -4.59 0.39
CA ALA A 124 -14.07 -4.35 -1.00
C ALA A 124 -13.80 -5.53 -1.94
N THR A 125 -14.46 -5.53 -3.09
CA THR A 125 -14.22 -6.49 -4.19
C THR A 125 -13.22 -5.94 -5.19
N GLY A 126 -12.59 -6.82 -5.99
CA GLY A 126 -11.64 -6.40 -7.04
C GLY A 126 -10.24 -6.03 -6.53
N CYS A 127 -9.99 -6.20 -5.23
CA CYS A 127 -8.72 -5.87 -4.59
C CYS A 127 -7.53 -6.71 -5.05
N TRP A 128 -7.80 -7.94 -5.48
CA TRP A 128 -6.81 -8.89 -5.99
C TRP A 128 -6.58 -8.82 -7.51
N GLY A 129 -7.28 -7.91 -8.21
CA GLY A 129 -7.27 -7.83 -9.67
C GLY A 129 -7.12 -6.41 -10.18
N SER A 130 -5.89 -6.02 -10.52
CA SER A 130 -5.50 -5.35 -11.77
C SER A 130 -4.06 -4.87 -11.63
N LEU A 131 -3.16 -5.48 -12.42
CA LEU A 131 -2.14 -4.70 -13.12
C LEU A 131 -2.84 -3.83 -14.18
#